data_AF-A0A1E1XNR0-F1
#
_entry.id   AF-A0A1E1XNR0-F1
#
_cell.length_a   1.000
_cell.length_b   1.000
_cell.length_c   1.000
_cell.angle_alpha   90.00
_cell.angle_beta   90.00
_cell.angle_gamma   90.00
#
_symmetry.space_group_name_H-M   'P 1'
#
loop_
_entity.id
_entity.type
_entity.pdbx_description
1 polymer ?
#
loop_
_entity_poly.entity_id
_entity_poly.type
_entity_poly.pdbx_seq_one_letter_code
_entity_poly.pdbx_strand_id
1 'polypeptide(L)'
;SHHPVSRAFMGQRPPTKATCVTFRWRAQGVPSQLSVYRFTKETALRDALITLHTEQQGDWWNARSVTVSSRMKWNLVFEVIAPAGNKRPSGVLVDDVEFTDGECSAYNFCTFEDECLPWRVPTEGNEAKFEVERSGSFIKLPQDHTMLTEDGYYLLYKSPGLPGNRTSLQLREPTRYRCVALWYYLPMLSDGVQLHLEGRTATPENAWKKQQFRPSFRGTVIPVEAVSGRSSEGFVAIDDVLIDEKECKNELPAQEFKCSVNKTVPMEKVCDFVPDCANGADERNCGACDFSAHACGWNLDDARNQGNTAWRLERVGDVPQSPIFKATGLPSGHYLLLYGTKTRSTQHGIASISSPTIRNTNKLCTMEFWYNFVKNGASLDVDLYMTVGGFTMAVWSLGQLSTVPKEGVWTRAAVDVGRYPREVSFYFTTNQYPQGKAMFAVDAILYSGCALPAKQEECPQGNFHCANGACVNSYDRCNYVDDCGDNSDELDCGDHRLGCSFDTSFCEWTPEAPSEGNWALWSLNSPSSSLSSGPTRDHTTGTHEGKFLIFQSSMSRRNATIVGPTLDNKQMCMITFFYTMQGRSEPLLSLNVRTTKDGQWKPVWEQRRTTQFF
;
A
#
# COMPACT_ATOMS: atom_id res chain seq x y z
N SER A 1 30.01 -21.93 7.81
CA SER A 1 28.69 -22.41 8.26
C SER A 1 27.76 -22.45 7.05
N HIS A 2 27.67 -23.59 6.36
CA HIS A 2 26.72 -23.72 5.24
C HIS A 2 25.35 -24.10 5.80
N HIS A 3 24.31 -23.36 5.42
CA HIS A 3 22.92 -23.76 5.68
C HIS A 3 22.58 -24.97 4.80
N PRO A 4 21.94 -26.02 5.33
CA PRO A 4 21.42 -27.10 4.51
C PRO A 4 20.31 -26.57 3.59
N VAL A 5 20.40 -26.85 2.29
CA VAL A 5 19.42 -26.45 1.27
C VAL A 5 18.89 -27.68 0.55
N SER A 6 17.57 -27.77 0.38
CA SER A 6 16.93 -28.78 -0.46
C SER A 6 16.05 -28.09 -1.51
N ARG A 7 16.00 -28.64 -2.73
CA ARG A 7 15.23 -28.07 -3.85
C ARG A 7 14.40 -29.14 -4.54
N ALA A 8 13.15 -28.83 -4.83
CA ALA A 8 12.26 -29.64 -5.65
C ALA A 8 11.92 -28.87 -6.94
N PHE A 9 12.32 -29.41 -8.09
CA PHE A 9 12.02 -28.85 -9.40
C PHE A 9 10.80 -29.54 -9.99
N MET A 10 9.77 -28.77 -10.32
CA MET A 10 8.60 -29.28 -11.03
C MET A 10 8.86 -29.36 -12.53
N GLY A 11 7.96 -30.04 -13.24
CA GLY A 11 7.98 -30.16 -14.70
C GLY A 11 8.01 -28.81 -15.41
N GLN A 12 8.63 -28.80 -16.59
CA GLN A 12 8.72 -27.59 -17.41
C GLN A 12 7.34 -27.24 -17.99
N ARG A 13 7.00 -25.95 -17.93
CA ARG A 13 5.74 -25.37 -18.40
C ARG A 13 5.99 -24.44 -19.58
N PRO A 14 5.02 -24.27 -20.49
CA PRO A 14 5.10 -23.28 -21.55
C PRO A 14 5.08 -21.84 -21.00
N PRO A 15 5.46 -20.84 -21.81
CA PRO A 15 5.21 -19.44 -21.50
C PRO A 15 3.75 -19.20 -21.09
N THR A 16 3.56 -18.32 -20.11
CA THR A 16 2.26 -17.92 -19.58
C THR A 16 2.25 -16.42 -19.28
N LYS A 17 1.12 -15.76 -19.49
CA LYS A 17 0.95 -14.34 -19.11
C LYS A 17 0.67 -14.22 -17.62
N ALA A 18 -0.17 -15.10 -17.11
CA ALA A 18 -0.38 -15.33 -15.70
C ALA A 18 -0.87 -16.76 -15.50
N THR A 19 -0.24 -17.48 -14.58
CA THR A 19 -0.73 -18.75 -14.06
C THR A 19 -0.73 -18.65 -12.55
N CYS A 20 -1.89 -18.79 -11.93
CA CYS A 20 -2.00 -18.89 -10.50
C CYS A 20 -1.54 -20.29 -10.07
N VAL A 21 -0.63 -20.32 -9.11
CA VAL A 21 -0.12 -21.55 -8.53
C VAL A 21 -0.56 -21.62 -7.10
N THR A 22 -1.49 -22.51 -6.80
CA THR A 22 -1.89 -22.84 -5.43
C THR A 22 -1.12 -24.08 -4.98
N PHE A 23 -0.69 -24.08 -3.73
CA PHE A 23 0.00 -25.23 -3.14
C PHE A 23 -0.31 -25.34 -1.65
N ARG A 24 -0.35 -26.58 -1.16
CA ARG A 24 -0.43 -26.87 0.27
C ARG A 24 0.96 -27.17 0.80
N TRP A 25 1.23 -26.73 2.03
CA TRP A 25 2.49 -26.99 2.69
C TRP A 25 2.32 -27.26 4.17
N ARG A 26 3.25 -28.02 4.75
CA ARG A 26 3.27 -28.34 6.18
C ARG A 26 4.70 -28.41 6.68
N ALA A 27 4.99 -27.72 7.78
CA ALA A 27 6.30 -27.78 8.44
C ALA A 27 6.47 -29.08 9.23
N GLN A 28 7.70 -29.59 9.30
CA GLN A 28 8.09 -30.67 10.19
C GLN A 28 9.39 -30.31 10.92
N GLY A 29 9.38 -30.38 12.24
CA GLY A 29 10.58 -30.18 13.06
C GLY A 29 10.89 -28.69 13.29
N VAL A 30 12.12 -28.28 13.01
CA VAL A 30 12.61 -26.92 13.31
C VAL A 30 12.10 -25.93 12.25
N PRO A 31 11.67 -24.72 12.66
CA PRO A 31 11.33 -23.65 11.73
C PRO A 31 12.44 -23.42 10.71
N SER A 32 12.06 -23.46 9.43
CA SER A 32 12.92 -23.34 8.25
C SER A 32 12.34 -22.26 7.34
N GLN A 33 13.06 -21.93 6.28
CA GLN A 33 12.57 -21.01 5.26
C GLN A 33 12.11 -21.82 4.04
N LEU A 34 10.86 -21.65 3.62
CA LEU A 34 10.34 -22.16 2.35
C LEU A 34 10.27 -21.01 1.34
N SER A 35 11.01 -21.11 0.25
CA SER A 35 10.99 -20.15 -0.85
C SER A 35 10.46 -20.82 -2.12
N VAL A 36 9.61 -20.14 -2.87
CA VAL A 36 9.10 -20.62 -4.17
C VAL A 36 9.63 -19.75 -5.28
N TYR A 37 10.17 -20.36 -6.33
CA TYR A 37 10.80 -19.66 -7.44
C TYR A 37 10.16 -20.03 -8.76
N ARG A 38 10.18 -19.07 -9.69
CA ARG A 38 10.06 -19.32 -11.11
C ARG A 38 11.46 -19.47 -11.71
N PHE A 39 11.85 -20.71 -11.99
CA PHE A 39 13.11 -21.00 -12.66
C PHE A 39 12.98 -20.86 -14.18
N THR A 40 13.89 -20.09 -14.77
CA THR A 40 14.15 -20.08 -16.21
C THR A 40 15.66 -20.22 -16.45
N LYS A 41 16.06 -20.54 -17.68
CA LYS A 41 17.49 -20.61 -18.05
C LYS A 41 18.25 -19.30 -17.82
N GLU A 42 17.55 -18.17 -17.80
CA GLU A 42 18.13 -16.83 -17.67
C GLU A 42 18.15 -16.33 -16.21
N THR A 43 17.15 -16.71 -15.40
CA THR A 43 16.96 -16.16 -14.03
C THR A 43 17.57 -17.00 -12.90
N ALA A 44 17.95 -18.26 -13.15
CA ALA A 44 18.77 -19.10 -12.25
C ALA A 44 18.49 -19.00 -10.73
N LEU A 45 17.21 -19.06 -10.31
CA LEU A 45 16.74 -19.00 -8.90
C LEU A 45 17.16 -17.74 -8.11
N ARG A 46 17.30 -16.59 -8.77
CA ARG A 46 17.72 -15.35 -8.10
C ARG A 46 16.63 -14.74 -7.21
N ASP A 47 15.36 -14.86 -7.59
CA ASP A 47 14.24 -14.18 -6.92
C ASP A 47 13.10 -15.13 -6.57
N ALA A 48 12.85 -15.28 -5.26
CA ALA A 48 11.72 -16.03 -4.77
C ALA A 48 10.43 -15.22 -5.00
N LEU A 49 9.45 -15.85 -5.63
CA LEU A 49 8.11 -15.30 -5.78
C LEU A 49 7.40 -15.14 -4.42
N ILE A 50 7.69 -16.05 -3.49
CA ILE A 50 7.25 -15.99 -2.10
C ILE A 50 8.28 -16.68 -1.19
N THR A 51 8.47 -16.13 0.01
CA THR A 51 9.30 -16.70 1.07
C THR A 51 8.50 -16.77 2.36
N LEU A 52 8.47 -17.94 2.99
CA LEU A 52 7.67 -18.25 4.17
C LEU A 52 8.57 -18.75 5.30
N HIS A 53 8.26 -18.33 6.53
CA HIS A 53 8.85 -18.90 7.73
C HIS A 53 7.99 -20.07 8.20
N THR A 54 8.54 -21.28 8.23
CA THR A 54 7.77 -22.51 8.44
C THR A 54 7.60 -22.83 9.91
N GLU A 55 6.99 -21.92 10.67
CA GLU A 55 6.64 -22.18 12.06
C GLU A 55 5.50 -23.20 12.14
N GLN A 56 5.68 -24.26 12.94
CA GLN A 56 4.66 -25.28 13.15
C GLN A 56 3.70 -24.83 14.25
N GLN A 57 2.49 -24.40 13.86
CA GLN A 57 1.46 -23.90 14.79
C GLN A 57 0.27 -24.86 14.93
N GLY A 58 0.37 -26.06 14.33
CA GLY A 58 -0.67 -27.07 14.33
C GLY A 58 -0.31 -28.33 13.52
N ASP A 59 -1.26 -29.26 13.43
CA ASP A 59 -1.12 -30.54 12.68
C ASP A 59 -1.77 -30.51 11.27
N TRP A 60 -2.08 -29.31 10.75
CA TRP A 60 -2.81 -29.14 9.50
C TRP A 60 -1.94 -28.67 8.33
N TRP A 61 -2.49 -28.80 7.12
CA TRP A 61 -1.92 -28.24 5.90
C TRP A 61 -2.21 -26.74 5.81
N ASN A 62 -1.18 -25.95 5.57
CA ASN A 62 -1.29 -24.54 5.19
C ASN A 62 -1.45 -24.43 3.67
N ALA A 63 -1.93 -23.29 3.20
CA ALA A 63 -2.18 -23.06 1.79
C ALA A 63 -1.67 -21.70 1.36
N ARG A 64 -1.08 -21.64 0.17
CA ARG A 64 -0.55 -20.42 -0.41
C ARG A 64 -0.79 -20.41 -1.91
N SER A 65 -0.90 -19.20 -2.44
CA SER A 65 -1.03 -18.95 -3.86
C SER A 65 0.09 -18.02 -4.30
N VAL A 66 0.53 -18.18 -5.54
CA VAL A 66 1.51 -17.29 -6.15
C VAL A 66 1.25 -17.17 -7.64
N THR A 67 1.16 -15.93 -8.12
CA THR A 67 1.01 -15.65 -9.55
C THR A 67 2.36 -15.81 -10.23
N VAL A 68 2.42 -16.64 -11.27
CA VAL A 68 3.59 -16.82 -12.11
C VAL A 68 3.31 -16.27 -13.50
N SER A 69 4.08 -15.28 -13.93
CA SER A 69 4.15 -14.82 -15.32
C SER A 69 5.47 -15.26 -15.95
N SER A 70 5.51 -15.64 -17.22
CA SER A 70 6.75 -15.97 -17.93
C SER A 70 6.59 -15.97 -19.46
N ARG A 71 7.41 -15.20 -20.19
CA ARG A 71 7.50 -15.32 -21.66
C ARG A 71 8.31 -16.51 -22.17
N MET A 72 8.99 -17.23 -21.29
CA MET A 72 9.80 -18.40 -21.63
C MET A 72 9.23 -19.66 -21.01
N LYS A 73 9.74 -20.82 -21.44
CA LYS A 73 9.50 -22.04 -20.70
C LYS A 73 10.10 -21.92 -19.29
N TRP A 74 9.33 -22.30 -18.29
CA TRP A 74 9.68 -22.12 -16.89
C TRP A 74 9.42 -23.39 -16.08
N ASN A 75 10.04 -23.49 -14.90
CA ASN A 75 9.81 -24.54 -13.92
C ASN A 75 9.49 -23.89 -12.58
N LEU A 76 8.49 -24.41 -11.86
CA LEU A 76 8.30 -24.03 -10.46
C LEU A 76 9.34 -24.76 -9.61
N VAL A 77 9.96 -24.06 -8.66
CA VAL A 77 10.96 -24.63 -7.76
C VAL A 77 10.65 -24.27 -6.33
N PHE A 78 10.50 -25.29 -5.48
CA PHE A 78 10.44 -25.11 -4.03
C PHE A 78 11.85 -25.28 -3.47
N GLU A 79 12.31 -24.33 -2.67
CA GLU A 79 13.56 -24.39 -1.93
C GLU A 79 13.28 -24.33 -0.43
N VAL A 80 13.91 -25.22 0.33
CA VAL A 80 13.86 -25.21 1.78
C VAL A 80 15.26 -24.97 2.32
N ILE A 81 15.42 -23.94 3.14
CA ILE A 81 16.67 -23.60 3.82
C ILE A 81 16.49 -23.85 5.32
N ALA A 82 17.27 -24.78 5.87
CA ALA A 82 17.27 -25.08 7.30
C ALA A 82 18.23 -24.13 8.07
N PRO A 83 17.97 -23.87 9.37
CA PRO A 83 18.86 -23.08 10.21
C PRO A 83 20.26 -23.70 10.32
N ALA A 84 21.31 -22.86 10.25
CA ALA A 84 22.69 -23.33 10.33
C ALA A 84 23.00 -23.95 11.71
N GLY A 85 23.74 -25.06 11.70
CA GLY A 85 24.24 -25.70 12.93
C GLY A 85 23.22 -26.55 13.69
N ASN A 86 21.98 -26.67 13.22
CA ASN A 86 20.99 -27.52 13.84
C ASN A 86 21.14 -28.98 13.40
N LYS A 87 21.12 -29.93 14.35
CA LYS A 87 21.21 -31.38 14.10
C LYS A 87 19.86 -32.09 14.15
N ARG A 88 18.77 -31.37 14.49
CA ARG A 88 17.43 -31.96 14.52
C ARG A 88 16.89 -32.07 13.08
N PRO A 89 16.20 -33.18 12.74
CA PRO A 89 15.53 -33.29 11.46
C PRO A 89 14.50 -32.16 11.33
N SER A 90 14.52 -31.51 10.17
CA SER A 90 13.59 -30.45 9.80
C SER A 90 13.28 -30.56 8.32
N GLY A 91 12.09 -30.16 7.92
CA GLY A 91 11.65 -30.25 6.55
C GLY A 91 10.30 -29.57 6.34
N VAL A 92 9.94 -29.48 5.07
CA VAL A 92 8.65 -28.96 4.63
C VAL A 92 8.08 -30.00 3.69
N LEU A 93 6.85 -30.42 3.97
CA LEU A 93 6.04 -31.22 3.07
C LEU A 93 5.27 -30.26 2.17
N VAL A 94 5.24 -30.53 0.87
CA VAL A 94 4.48 -29.77 -0.12
C VAL A 94 3.60 -30.76 -0.86
N ASP A 95 2.33 -30.42 -1.02
CA ASP A 95 1.33 -31.25 -1.71
C ASP A 95 0.31 -30.38 -2.44
N ASP A 96 -0.56 -30.99 -3.23
CA ASP A 96 -1.67 -30.35 -3.95
C ASP A 96 -1.23 -29.08 -4.71
N VAL A 97 -0.19 -29.23 -5.54
CA VAL A 97 0.30 -28.11 -6.36
C VAL A 97 -0.54 -28.02 -7.64
N GLU A 98 -1.45 -27.06 -7.65
CA GLU A 98 -2.39 -26.83 -8.74
C GLU A 98 -2.01 -25.58 -9.54
N PHE A 99 -2.44 -25.57 -10.80
CA PHE A 99 -2.12 -24.51 -11.74
C PHE A 99 -3.39 -24.13 -12.47
N THR A 100 -3.79 -22.88 -12.31
CA THR A 100 -4.95 -22.29 -12.97
C THR A 100 -4.49 -21.13 -13.85
N ASP A 101 -5.13 -20.98 -15.01
CA ASP A 101 -4.82 -19.87 -15.91
C ASP A 101 -5.38 -18.56 -15.32
N GLY A 102 -4.61 -17.48 -15.39
CA GLY A 102 -4.95 -16.19 -14.77
C GLY A 102 -4.09 -15.87 -13.54
N GLU A 103 -4.38 -14.74 -12.89
CA GLU A 103 -3.71 -14.37 -11.65
C GLU A 103 -4.40 -14.96 -10.42
N CYS A 104 -3.64 -15.09 -9.33
CA CYS A 104 -4.23 -15.46 -8.06
C CYS A 104 -5.00 -14.28 -7.45
N SER A 105 -6.17 -14.56 -6.90
CA SER A 105 -6.91 -13.64 -6.05
C SER A 105 -6.07 -13.21 -4.83
N ALA A 106 -6.33 -12.01 -4.32
CA ALA A 106 -5.57 -11.44 -3.21
C ALA A 106 -5.63 -12.36 -1.98
N TYR A 107 -4.47 -12.88 -1.54
CA TYR A 107 -4.44 -13.87 -0.46
C TYR A 107 -5.05 -13.36 0.85
N ASN A 108 -4.90 -12.08 1.15
CA ASN A 108 -5.35 -11.48 2.41
C ASN A 108 -6.83 -11.10 2.43
N PHE A 109 -7.56 -11.27 1.34
CA PHE A 109 -8.96 -10.90 1.22
C PHE A 109 -9.79 -12.05 0.66
N CYS A 110 -10.88 -12.37 1.34
CA CYS A 110 -11.73 -13.52 1.06
C CYS A 110 -13.18 -13.04 0.89
N THR A 111 -13.66 -13.07 -0.35
CA THR A 111 -15.04 -12.75 -0.74
C THR A 111 -15.91 -14.00 -0.92
N PHE A 112 -15.35 -15.20 -0.72
CA PHE A 112 -15.99 -16.51 -0.97
C PHE A 112 -16.40 -16.82 -2.42
N GLU A 113 -16.19 -15.90 -3.36
CA GLU A 113 -16.27 -16.13 -4.81
C GLU A 113 -15.20 -17.11 -5.30
N ASP A 114 -14.05 -17.09 -4.63
CA ASP A 114 -12.90 -17.98 -4.84
C ASP A 114 -12.56 -18.74 -3.55
N GLU A 115 -11.65 -19.71 -3.64
CA GLU A 115 -11.20 -20.46 -2.47
C GLU A 115 -10.48 -19.56 -1.45
N CYS A 116 -11.04 -19.47 -0.24
CA CYS A 116 -10.45 -18.70 0.86
C CYS A 116 -9.29 -19.43 1.55
N LEU A 117 -8.12 -19.43 0.89
CA LEU A 117 -6.90 -20.13 1.33
C LEU A 117 -6.43 -19.87 2.77
N PRO A 118 -6.48 -18.64 3.33
CA PRO A 118 -5.99 -18.38 4.69
C PRO A 118 -6.84 -19.03 5.78
N TRP A 119 -8.08 -19.36 5.44
CA TRP A 119 -9.09 -19.82 6.37
C TRP A 119 -9.35 -21.31 6.22
N ARG A 120 -9.88 -21.90 7.28
CA ARG A 120 -10.35 -23.29 7.28
C ARG A 120 -11.54 -23.45 8.20
N VAL A 121 -12.45 -24.33 7.79
CA VAL A 121 -13.51 -24.86 8.65
C VAL A 121 -13.06 -26.23 9.16
N PRO A 122 -12.90 -26.45 10.47
CA PRO A 122 -12.52 -27.76 11.00
C PRO A 122 -13.53 -28.86 10.64
N THR A 123 -13.02 -30.04 10.31
CA THR A 123 -13.84 -31.20 9.92
C THR A 123 -14.36 -32.01 11.11
N GLU A 124 -13.85 -31.78 12.32
CA GLU A 124 -14.24 -32.53 13.53
C GLU A 124 -15.44 -31.88 14.25
N GLY A 125 -16.34 -32.74 14.75
CA GLY A 125 -17.24 -32.44 15.87
C GLY A 125 -18.35 -31.39 15.64
N ASN A 126 -19.38 -31.75 14.85
CA ASN A 126 -20.82 -31.39 14.99
C ASN A 126 -21.61 -31.67 13.70
N GLU A 127 -22.95 -31.70 13.78
CA GLU A 127 -23.84 -32.00 12.65
C GLU A 127 -23.93 -30.88 11.59
N ALA A 128 -23.76 -29.62 11.97
CA ALA A 128 -23.86 -28.46 11.08
C ALA A 128 -22.55 -27.67 11.11
N LYS A 129 -22.10 -27.17 9.95
CA LYS A 129 -20.82 -26.45 9.80
C LYS A 129 -20.99 -25.24 8.90
N PHE A 130 -20.00 -24.36 8.93
CA PHE A 130 -19.86 -23.33 7.92
C PHE A 130 -19.62 -23.96 6.54
N GLU A 131 -20.45 -23.60 5.58
CA GLU A 131 -20.38 -24.04 4.19
C GLU A 131 -20.48 -22.82 3.28
N VAL A 132 -19.72 -22.81 2.18
CA VAL A 132 -19.85 -21.76 1.17
C VAL A 132 -21.16 -21.99 0.43
N GLU A 133 -22.02 -20.97 0.42
CA GLU A 133 -23.36 -21.02 -0.16
C GLU A 133 -23.49 -19.93 -1.22
N ARG A 134 -24.09 -20.29 -2.36
CA ARG A 134 -24.49 -19.29 -3.37
C ARG A 134 -25.71 -18.54 -2.85
N SER A 135 -25.64 -17.22 -2.84
CA SER A 135 -26.68 -16.34 -2.30
C SER A 135 -28.07 -16.63 -2.86
N GLY A 136 -28.24 -16.72 -4.18
CA GLY A 136 -29.52 -17.03 -4.84
C GLY A 136 -30.13 -18.40 -4.46
N SER A 137 -29.33 -19.34 -3.96
CA SER A 137 -29.83 -20.64 -3.47
C SER A 137 -30.48 -20.55 -2.09
N PHE A 138 -30.23 -19.47 -1.34
CA PHE A 138 -30.75 -19.28 0.01
C PHE A 138 -31.72 -18.10 0.06
N ILE A 139 -33.01 -18.43 -0.09
CA ILE A 139 -34.13 -17.48 -0.17
C ILE A 139 -34.17 -16.43 0.96
N LYS A 140 -33.63 -16.76 2.15
CA LYS A 140 -33.63 -15.84 3.30
C LYS A 140 -32.57 -14.74 3.21
N LEU A 141 -31.54 -14.90 2.37
CA LEU A 141 -30.50 -13.91 2.12
C LEU A 141 -30.01 -14.05 0.67
N PRO A 142 -30.84 -13.63 -0.31
CA PRO A 142 -30.59 -13.87 -1.73
C PRO A 142 -29.47 -13.01 -2.33
N GLN A 143 -28.79 -12.20 -1.53
CA GLN A 143 -27.70 -11.32 -1.97
C GLN A 143 -26.55 -11.43 -0.97
N ASP A 144 -25.36 -11.70 -1.48
CA ASP A 144 -24.10 -11.59 -0.75
C ASP A 144 -23.74 -10.11 -0.51
N HIS A 145 -22.67 -9.86 0.26
CA HIS A 145 -22.22 -8.49 0.51
C HIS A 145 -21.29 -7.98 -0.61
N THR A 146 -20.50 -8.87 -1.22
CA THR A 146 -19.50 -8.52 -2.24
C THR A 146 -20.15 -8.04 -3.53
N MET A 147 -20.98 -8.87 -4.16
CA MET A 147 -21.60 -8.59 -5.46
C MET A 147 -22.96 -7.92 -5.32
N LEU A 148 -23.64 -8.07 -4.17
CA LEU A 148 -25.02 -7.62 -3.96
C LEU A 148 -25.99 -8.23 -4.99
N THR A 149 -25.68 -9.44 -5.47
CA THR A 149 -26.47 -10.17 -6.48
C THR A 149 -26.77 -11.60 -6.02
N GLU A 150 -27.68 -12.29 -6.71
CA GLU A 150 -27.98 -13.72 -6.50
C GLU A 150 -26.86 -14.66 -7.00
N ASP A 151 -25.89 -14.12 -7.74
CA ASP A 151 -24.77 -14.88 -8.29
C ASP A 151 -23.57 -14.97 -7.33
N GLY A 152 -23.51 -14.09 -6.32
CA GLY A 152 -22.42 -14.08 -5.34
C GLY A 152 -22.51 -15.17 -4.27
N TYR A 153 -21.46 -15.32 -3.49
CA TYR A 153 -21.23 -16.39 -2.54
C TYR A 153 -20.86 -15.83 -1.16
N TYR A 154 -21.25 -16.54 -0.10
CA TYR A 154 -20.84 -16.22 1.26
C TYR A 154 -20.72 -17.48 2.10
N LEU A 155 -20.07 -17.38 3.26
CA LEU A 155 -19.97 -18.48 4.20
C LEU A 155 -21.19 -18.53 5.11
N LEU A 156 -21.94 -19.62 5.04
CA LEU A 156 -23.21 -19.79 5.74
C LEU A 156 -23.13 -20.88 6.80
N TYR A 157 -23.65 -20.60 7.99
CA TYR A 157 -24.01 -21.61 8.97
C TYR A 157 -25.52 -21.62 9.18
N LYS A 158 -26.14 -22.78 8.94
CA LYS A 158 -27.57 -23.04 9.17
C LYS A 158 -27.75 -23.76 10.50
N SER A 159 -28.53 -23.18 11.41
CA SER A 159 -28.81 -23.78 12.71
C SER A 159 -29.59 -25.09 12.55
N PRO A 160 -29.14 -26.20 13.15
CA PRO A 160 -29.91 -27.45 13.16
C PRO A 160 -31.07 -27.43 14.18
N GLY A 161 -31.28 -26.32 14.90
CA GLY A 161 -32.26 -26.23 16.00
C GLY A 161 -31.83 -26.98 17.27
N LEU A 162 -30.57 -27.43 17.33
CA LEU A 162 -29.97 -28.11 18.48
C LEU A 162 -29.11 -27.12 19.26
N PRO A 163 -29.48 -26.73 20.49
CA PRO A 163 -28.70 -25.78 21.26
C PRO A 163 -27.27 -26.26 21.54
N GLY A 164 -26.29 -25.38 21.34
CA GLY A 164 -24.88 -25.66 21.63
C GLY A 164 -24.13 -26.41 20.53
N ASN A 165 -24.77 -26.72 19.40
CA ASN A 165 -24.06 -27.12 18.19
C ASN A 165 -23.22 -25.91 17.72
N ARG A 166 -21.95 -26.15 17.44
CA ARG A 166 -20.96 -25.10 17.16
C ARG A 166 -20.15 -25.39 15.92
N THR A 167 -19.79 -24.34 15.20
CA THR A 167 -18.82 -24.39 14.12
C THR A 167 -17.85 -23.23 14.24
N SER A 168 -16.72 -23.33 13.57
CA SER A 168 -15.73 -22.26 13.61
C SER A 168 -15.02 -22.06 12.30
N LEU A 169 -14.55 -20.83 12.10
CA LEU A 169 -13.67 -20.45 11.02
C LEU A 169 -12.31 -20.09 11.63
N GLN A 170 -11.27 -20.81 11.23
CA GLN A 170 -9.93 -20.73 11.83
C GLN A 170 -8.89 -20.25 10.82
N LEU A 171 -7.95 -19.43 11.29
CA LEU A 171 -6.78 -19.05 10.50
C LEU A 171 -5.77 -20.19 10.44
N ARG A 172 -5.22 -20.44 9.25
CA ARG A 172 -4.16 -21.45 9.05
C ARG A 172 -2.82 -21.01 9.64
N GLU A 173 -2.52 -19.71 9.58
CA GLU A 173 -1.28 -19.09 10.10
C GLU A 173 -1.61 -18.05 11.19
N PRO A 174 -2.05 -18.49 12.37
CA PRO A 174 -2.64 -17.62 13.38
C PRO A 174 -1.69 -16.54 13.93
N THR A 175 -0.42 -16.85 14.21
CA THR A 175 0.47 -15.83 14.84
C THR A 175 0.91 -14.72 13.89
N ARG A 176 0.64 -14.86 12.60
CA ARG A 176 1.09 -13.94 11.56
C ARG A 176 0.22 -12.68 11.49
N TYR A 177 -1.09 -12.83 11.72
CA TYR A 177 -2.06 -11.76 11.53
C TYR A 177 -2.43 -11.11 12.86
N ARG A 178 -2.51 -9.78 12.87
CA ARG A 178 -2.84 -8.96 14.04
C ARG A 178 -4.19 -8.25 13.93
N CYS A 179 -4.82 -8.31 12.77
CA CYS A 179 -6.20 -7.88 12.59
C CYS A 179 -6.98 -8.80 11.66
N VAL A 180 -8.23 -9.02 12.02
CA VAL A 180 -9.27 -9.59 11.16
C VAL A 180 -10.39 -8.57 11.06
N ALA A 181 -10.86 -8.31 9.85
CA ALA A 181 -12.11 -7.60 9.59
C ALA A 181 -13.01 -8.50 8.75
N LEU A 182 -14.30 -8.52 9.04
CA LEU A 182 -15.28 -9.29 8.29
C LEU A 182 -16.64 -8.59 8.27
N TRP A 183 -17.45 -8.94 7.28
CA TRP A 183 -18.88 -8.63 7.27
C TRP A 183 -19.67 -9.85 7.73
N TYR A 184 -20.73 -9.62 8.50
CA TYR A 184 -21.65 -10.68 8.91
C TYR A 184 -23.10 -10.23 8.82
N TYR A 185 -24.00 -11.17 8.55
CA TYR A 185 -25.44 -11.02 8.66
C TYR A 185 -25.96 -11.94 9.75
N LEU A 186 -26.61 -11.38 10.77
CA LEU A 186 -27.11 -12.14 11.93
C LEU A 186 -28.56 -11.77 12.25
N PRO A 187 -29.56 -12.61 11.90
CA PRO A 187 -30.97 -12.30 12.12
C PRO A 187 -31.34 -12.07 13.59
N MET A 188 -32.29 -11.17 13.83
CA MET A 188 -32.83 -10.90 15.16
C MET A 188 -33.84 -11.97 15.59
N LEU A 189 -33.34 -13.11 16.08
CA LEU A 189 -34.13 -14.22 16.61
C LEU A 189 -33.87 -14.43 18.10
N SER A 190 -34.93 -14.64 18.89
CA SER A 190 -34.82 -14.77 20.36
C SER A 190 -34.06 -16.01 20.83
N ASP A 191 -34.00 -17.07 20.02
CA ASP A 191 -33.26 -18.32 20.28
C ASP A 191 -32.55 -18.80 19.00
N GLY A 192 -31.96 -17.84 18.27
CA GLY A 192 -31.26 -18.04 17.00
C GLY A 192 -29.80 -18.47 17.16
N VAL A 193 -28.96 -18.12 16.20
CA VAL A 193 -27.51 -18.36 16.26
C VAL A 193 -26.83 -17.25 17.07
N GLN A 194 -25.84 -17.60 17.88
CA GLN A 194 -24.91 -16.66 18.50
C GLN A 194 -23.59 -16.71 17.73
N LEU A 195 -23.14 -15.56 17.25
CA LEU A 195 -21.82 -15.40 16.63
C LEU A 195 -20.86 -14.81 17.67
N HIS A 196 -19.75 -15.48 17.92
CA HIS A 196 -18.66 -15.01 18.76
C HIS A 196 -17.46 -14.64 17.89
N LEU A 197 -17.02 -13.40 18.03
CA LEU A 197 -15.85 -12.85 17.35
C LEU A 197 -14.80 -12.54 18.43
N GLU A 198 -13.75 -13.34 18.47
CA GLU A 198 -12.72 -13.28 19.52
C GLU A 198 -13.32 -13.37 20.94
N GLY A 199 -14.24 -14.32 21.14
CA GLY A 199 -14.95 -14.54 22.40
C GLY A 199 -15.98 -13.46 22.78
N ARG A 200 -16.18 -12.41 21.96
CA ARG A 200 -17.23 -11.41 22.14
C ARG A 200 -18.45 -11.76 21.30
N THR A 201 -19.64 -11.77 21.90
CA THR A 201 -20.88 -12.02 21.17
C THR A 201 -21.22 -10.83 20.28
N ALA A 202 -21.39 -11.08 18.99
CA ALA A 202 -21.84 -10.12 18.01
C ALA A 202 -23.31 -9.76 18.23
N THR A 203 -23.68 -8.54 17.85
CA THR A 203 -25.06 -8.05 17.99
C THR A 203 -25.90 -8.50 16.79
N PRO A 204 -27.04 -9.19 16.99
CA PRO A 204 -27.94 -9.52 15.90
C PRO A 204 -28.61 -8.25 15.35
N GLU A 205 -28.65 -8.16 14.03
CA GLU A 205 -29.20 -7.05 13.26
C GLU A 205 -29.58 -7.63 11.89
N ASN A 206 -30.79 -7.35 11.38
CA ASN A 206 -31.26 -7.89 10.10
C ASN A 206 -30.60 -7.17 8.90
N ALA A 207 -29.29 -6.91 8.99
CA ALA A 207 -28.48 -6.20 8.01
C ALA A 207 -27.03 -6.70 8.08
N TRP A 208 -26.29 -6.52 6.98
CA TRP A 208 -24.85 -6.77 6.94
C TRP A 208 -24.11 -5.77 7.84
N LYS A 209 -23.19 -6.29 8.66
CA LYS A 209 -22.42 -5.50 9.60
C LYS A 209 -20.94 -5.83 9.55
N LYS A 210 -20.12 -4.80 9.43
CA LYS A 210 -18.68 -4.92 9.53
C LYS A 210 -18.24 -5.00 10.99
N GLN A 211 -17.36 -5.94 11.29
CA GLN A 211 -16.68 -6.01 12.57
C GLN A 211 -15.19 -6.27 12.35
N GLN A 212 -14.40 -5.67 13.22
CA GLN A 212 -12.97 -5.92 13.29
C GLN A 212 -12.55 -6.32 14.69
N PHE A 213 -11.54 -7.18 14.78
CA PHE A 213 -11.02 -7.67 16.04
C PHE A 213 -9.57 -8.16 15.88
N ARG A 214 -8.83 -8.07 16.97
CA ARG A 214 -7.48 -8.63 17.06
C ARG A 214 -7.61 -10.13 17.35
N PRO A 215 -7.12 -11.02 16.49
CA PRO A 215 -7.20 -12.43 16.78
C PRO A 215 -6.21 -12.78 17.91
N SER A 216 -6.67 -13.44 18.99
CA SER A 216 -5.80 -13.90 20.08
C SER A 216 -5.65 -15.41 20.02
N PHE A 217 -4.40 -15.86 19.94
CA PHE A 217 -4.08 -17.28 19.85
C PHE A 217 -3.49 -17.84 21.15
N ARG A 218 -3.84 -17.23 22.30
CA ARG A 218 -3.52 -17.77 23.62
C ARG A 218 -4.62 -18.74 24.06
N GLY A 219 -4.40 -20.05 23.90
CA GLY A 219 -5.26 -21.10 24.45
C GLY A 219 -6.39 -21.55 23.51
N THR A 220 -7.57 -21.86 24.07
CA THR A 220 -8.76 -22.44 23.39
C THR A 220 -9.63 -21.42 22.64
N VAL A 221 -9.16 -20.18 22.45
CA VAL A 221 -9.97 -19.11 21.83
C VAL A 221 -9.90 -19.25 20.31
N ILE A 222 -11.07 -19.35 19.69
CA ILE A 222 -11.24 -19.49 18.25
C ILE A 222 -11.70 -18.14 17.68
N PRO A 223 -11.08 -17.61 16.62
CA PRO A 223 -11.31 -16.23 16.18
C PRO A 223 -12.76 -15.96 15.75
N VAL A 224 -13.42 -16.93 15.13
CA VAL A 224 -14.82 -16.85 14.70
C VAL A 224 -15.52 -18.16 15.05
N GLU A 225 -16.52 -18.10 15.92
CA GLU A 225 -17.32 -19.25 16.35
C GLU A 225 -18.81 -18.93 16.22
N ALA A 226 -19.58 -19.84 15.63
CA ALA A 226 -21.04 -19.76 15.60
C ALA A 226 -21.62 -20.89 16.45
N VAL A 227 -22.61 -20.57 17.28
CA VAL A 227 -23.27 -21.50 18.20
C VAL A 227 -24.79 -21.41 18.00
N SER A 228 -25.45 -22.52 17.71
CA SER A 228 -26.90 -22.57 17.52
C SER A 228 -27.66 -22.50 18.85
N GLY A 229 -28.81 -21.82 18.82
CA GLY A 229 -29.90 -21.93 19.78
C GLY A 229 -30.91 -23.02 19.40
N ARG A 230 -32.13 -22.93 19.92
CA ARG A 230 -33.23 -23.88 19.64
C ARG A 230 -33.93 -23.62 18.31
N SER A 231 -33.76 -22.46 17.70
CA SER A 231 -34.41 -22.13 16.44
C SER A 231 -33.70 -22.77 15.25
N SER A 232 -34.42 -23.62 14.51
CA SER A 232 -33.99 -24.14 13.19
C SER A 232 -34.04 -23.07 12.10
N GLU A 233 -34.69 -21.93 12.36
CA GLU A 233 -34.72 -20.80 11.43
C GLU A 233 -33.47 -19.91 11.54
N GLY A 234 -32.66 -20.11 12.57
CA GLY A 234 -31.43 -19.36 12.82
C GLY A 234 -30.34 -19.65 11.81
N PHE A 235 -29.64 -18.61 11.38
CA PHE A 235 -28.44 -18.75 10.55
C PHE A 235 -27.48 -17.59 10.84
N VAL A 236 -26.25 -17.70 10.37
CA VAL A 236 -25.32 -16.58 10.26
C VAL A 236 -24.60 -16.69 8.92
N ALA A 237 -24.53 -15.57 8.20
CA ALA A 237 -23.71 -15.46 7.00
C ALA A 237 -22.50 -14.58 7.29
N ILE A 238 -21.34 -14.93 6.73
CA ILE A 238 -20.09 -14.19 6.82
C ILE A 238 -19.58 -13.97 5.41
N ASP A 239 -19.16 -12.75 5.11
CA ASP A 239 -18.64 -12.35 3.83
C ASP A 239 -17.48 -11.34 3.99
N ASP A 240 -16.71 -11.12 2.93
CA ASP A 240 -15.67 -10.07 2.85
C ASP A 240 -14.68 -10.08 4.04
N VAL A 241 -13.97 -11.19 4.20
CA VAL A 241 -13.02 -11.40 5.28
C VAL A 241 -11.62 -10.91 4.89
N LEU A 242 -11.16 -9.86 5.54
CA LEU A 242 -9.82 -9.26 5.38
C LEU A 242 -8.92 -9.61 6.57
N ILE A 243 -7.67 -9.96 6.28
CA ILE A 243 -6.63 -10.18 7.30
C ILE A 243 -5.43 -9.24 7.09
N ASP A 244 -4.89 -8.72 8.19
CA ASP A 244 -3.74 -7.83 8.17
C ASP A 244 -2.70 -8.31 9.20
N GLU A 245 -1.43 -8.27 8.83
CA GLU A 245 -0.30 -8.53 9.74
C GLU A 245 -0.17 -7.45 10.82
N LYS A 246 -0.89 -6.33 10.64
CA LYS A 246 -0.86 -5.15 11.50
C LYS A 246 -2.11 -5.05 12.37
N GLU A 247 -1.98 -4.22 13.40
CA GLU A 247 -3.02 -4.02 14.42
C GLU A 247 -4.31 -3.43 13.83
N CYS A 248 -5.47 -3.85 14.34
CA CYS A 248 -6.75 -3.29 13.89
C CYS A 248 -6.84 -1.78 14.09
N LYS A 249 -7.25 -1.07 13.03
CA LYS A 249 -7.51 0.37 13.05
C LYS A 249 -9.01 0.56 13.25
N ASN A 250 -9.42 1.11 14.39
CA ASN A 250 -10.83 1.43 14.65
C ASN A 250 -11.38 2.30 13.50
N GLU A 251 -12.18 1.73 12.60
CA GLU A 251 -12.99 2.46 11.64
C GLU A 251 -14.24 2.84 12.42
N LEU A 252 -14.33 4.13 12.75
CA LEU A 252 -15.54 4.75 13.27
C LEU A 252 -16.63 4.69 12.18
N PRO A 253 -17.93 4.65 12.55
CA PRO A 253 -19.02 4.70 11.57
C PRO A 253 -18.85 5.91 10.65
N ALA A 254 -19.22 5.75 9.36
CA ALA A 254 -19.14 6.80 8.35
C ALA A 254 -19.75 8.09 8.89
N GLN A 255 -18.89 9.03 9.26
CA GLN A 255 -19.31 10.36 9.66
C GLN A 255 -19.80 11.07 8.39
N GLU A 256 -20.87 11.84 8.48
CA GLU A 256 -21.34 12.71 7.39
C GLU A 256 -20.86 14.14 7.62
N PHE A 257 -20.40 14.81 6.56
CA PHE A 257 -20.02 16.22 6.58
C PHE A 257 -21.19 17.11 6.20
N LYS A 258 -21.47 18.13 7.02
CA LYS A 258 -22.57 19.09 6.79
C LYS A 258 -22.11 20.24 5.89
N CYS A 259 -22.48 20.21 4.62
CA CYS A 259 -22.31 21.33 3.69
C CYS A 259 -23.10 22.57 4.14
N SER A 260 -24.31 22.34 4.67
CA SER A 260 -25.26 23.35 5.17
C SER A 260 -26.32 22.70 6.08
N VAL A 261 -27.30 23.45 6.57
CA VAL A 261 -28.32 22.98 7.54
C VAL A 261 -29.03 21.69 7.08
N ASN A 262 -29.26 21.50 5.77
CA ASN A 262 -30.02 20.36 5.21
C ASN A 262 -29.28 19.59 4.10
N LYS A 263 -27.97 19.80 3.90
CA LYS A 263 -27.20 19.05 2.89
C LYS A 263 -25.96 18.45 3.53
N THR A 264 -25.83 17.13 3.43
CA THR A 264 -24.64 16.40 3.83
C THR A 264 -23.98 15.74 2.64
N VAL A 265 -22.68 15.49 2.78
CA VAL A 265 -21.91 14.62 1.88
C VAL A 265 -21.19 13.58 2.74
N PRO A 266 -20.95 12.37 2.21
CA PRO A 266 -20.10 11.37 2.87
C PRO A 266 -18.67 11.89 3.12
N MET A 267 -18.00 11.42 4.17
CA MET A 267 -16.64 11.91 4.50
C MET A 267 -15.59 11.54 3.45
N GLU A 268 -15.78 10.48 2.67
CA GLU A 268 -14.92 10.12 1.54
C GLU A 268 -14.92 11.16 0.43
N LYS A 269 -15.96 12.01 0.37
CA LYS A 269 -16.14 13.14 -0.56
C LYS A 269 -15.71 14.48 0.04
N VAL A 270 -15.01 14.45 1.18
CA VAL A 270 -14.49 15.66 1.82
C VAL A 270 -12.98 15.70 1.64
N CYS A 271 -12.50 16.79 1.06
CA CYS A 271 -11.11 16.98 0.66
C CYS A 271 -10.65 15.97 -0.38
N ASP A 272 -11.51 15.66 -1.34
CA ASP A 272 -11.21 14.78 -2.49
C ASP A 272 -10.86 15.57 -3.77
N PHE A 273 -10.71 16.88 -3.65
CA PHE A 273 -10.42 17.84 -4.71
C PHE A 273 -11.57 18.02 -5.72
N VAL A 274 -12.76 17.50 -5.41
CA VAL A 274 -13.97 17.65 -6.23
C VAL A 274 -15.06 18.35 -5.40
N PRO A 275 -15.55 19.54 -5.81
CA PRO A 275 -16.62 20.20 -5.09
C PRO A 275 -17.96 19.44 -5.19
N ASP A 276 -18.37 18.74 -4.13
CA ASP A 276 -19.64 18.03 -4.01
C ASP A 276 -20.69 18.85 -3.26
N CYS A 277 -20.25 19.69 -2.32
CA CYS A 277 -21.08 20.75 -1.77
C CYS A 277 -21.28 21.85 -2.83
N ALA A 278 -22.52 22.37 -2.96
CA ALA A 278 -22.82 23.43 -3.94
C ALA A 278 -22.05 24.75 -3.67
N ASN A 279 -21.60 24.95 -2.43
CA ASN A 279 -20.76 26.06 -1.99
C ASN A 279 -19.26 25.69 -1.91
N GLY A 280 -18.89 24.45 -2.29
CA GLY A 280 -17.54 23.90 -2.17
C GLY A 280 -17.00 23.88 -0.74
N ALA A 281 -17.87 23.78 0.28
CA ALA A 281 -17.45 23.83 1.69
C ALA A 281 -16.61 22.62 2.12
N ASP A 282 -16.86 21.47 1.51
CA ASP A 282 -16.07 20.24 1.59
C ASP A 282 -14.61 20.43 1.18
N GLU A 283 -14.33 21.30 0.20
CA GLU A 283 -12.99 21.47 -0.38
C GLU A 283 -12.20 22.68 0.15
N ARG A 284 -12.77 23.47 1.09
CA ARG A 284 -12.14 24.74 1.54
C ARG A 284 -10.97 24.58 2.49
N ASN A 285 -10.95 23.52 3.31
CA ASN A 285 -9.96 23.33 4.38
C ASN A 285 -9.14 22.05 4.16
N CYS A 286 -8.61 21.90 2.95
CA CYS A 286 -7.98 20.66 2.47
C CYS A 286 -6.48 20.79 2.26
N GLY A 287 -5.82 21.55 3.14
CA GLY A 287 -4.36 21.68 3.20
C GLY A 287 -3.75 22.71 2.25
N ALA A 288 -4.37 23.00 1.11
CA ALA A 288 -3.97 24.12 0.26
C ALA A 288 -4.08 25.43 1.04
N CYS A 289 -3.00 26.19 1.12
CA CYS A 289 -2.97 27.37 1.97
C CYS A 289 -1.92 28.39 1.52
N ASP A 290 -2.37 29.62 1.30
CA ASP A 290 -1.49 30.77 1.10
C ASP A 290 -1.20 31.52 2.41
N PHE A 291 -1.75 31.08 3.54
CA PHE A 291 -1.58 31.70 4.86
C PHE A 291 -1.91 33.20 4.92
N SER A 292 -2.66 33.77 3.98
CA SER A 292 -2.92 35.21 3.93
C SER A 292 -3.69 35.73 5.16
N ALA A 293 -4.74 35.02 5.55
CA ALA A 293 -5.64 35.40 6.64
C ALA A 293 -5.72 34.38 7.79
N HIS A 294 -5.52 33.08 7.51
CA HIS A 294 -5.69 31.99 8.46
C HIS A 294 -4.85 30.76 8.07
N ALA A 295 -4.74 29.78 8.95
CA ALA A 295 -3.95 28.56 8.74
C ALA A 295 -4.62 27.49 7.84
N CYS A 296 -5.80 27.74 7.26
CA CYS A 296 -6.49 26.83 6.32
C CYS A 296 -6.67 25.39 6.85
N GLY A 297 -6.87 25.25 8.16
CA GLY A 297 -7.02 23.95 8.83
C GLY A 297 -5.72 23.28 9.29
N TRP A 298 -4.54 23.87 8.99
CA TRP A 298 -3.29 23.41 9.59
C TRP A 298 -3.34 23.59 11.11
N ASN A 299 -3.07 22.49 11.83
CA ASN A 299 -3.17 22.44 13.28
C ASN A 299 -1.89 22.97 13.92
N LEU A 300 -1.96 24.22 14.39
CA LEU A 300 -0.90 24.89 15.15
C LEU A 300 -0.91 24.51 16.64
N ASP A 301 -1.99 23.88 17.11
CA ASP A 301 -2.23 23.57 18.52
C ASP A 301 -1.76 22.14 18.90
N ASP A 302 -0.98 21.46 18.05
CA ASP A 302 -0.37 20.15 18.39
C ASP A 302 0.40 20.28 19.72
N ALA A 303 0.22 19.31 20.62
CA ALA A 303 0.92 19.28 21.91
C ALA A 303 2.45 19.31 21.75
N ARG A 304 2.97 18.80 20.63
CA ARG A 304 4.37 18.85 20.24
C ARG A 304 4.78 20.20 19.64
N ASN A 305 3.86 21.12 19.33
CA ASN A 305 4.20 22.48 18.90
C ASN A 305 4.32 23.46 20.08
N GLN A 306 4.51 22.95 21.29
CA GLN A 306 4.56 23.75 22.50
C GLN A 306 6.01 24.01 22.93
N GLY A 307 6.35 25.26 23.21
CA GLY A 307 7.65 25.62 23.78
C GLY A 307 8.36 26.80 23.08
N ASN A 308 9.67 26.88 23.29
CA ASN A 308 10.47 28.01 22.76
C ASN A 308 10.61 27.94 21.24
N THR A 309 10.78 26.74 20.69
CA THR A 309 10.79 26.49 19.24
C THR A 309 9.42 25.99 18.86
N ALA A 310 8.72 26.73 18.02
CA ALA A 310 7.38 26.36 17.56
C ALA A 310 7.14 26.98 16.19
N TRP A 311 6.23 26.36 15.45
CA TRP A 311 5.63 26.93 14.27
C TRP A 311 4.57 27.95 14.66
N ARG A 312 4.62 29.13 14.04
CA ARG A 312 3.69 30.23 14.28
C ARG A 312 3.26 30.84 12.95
N LEU A 313 2.03 31.32 12.91
CA LEU A 313 1.55 32.12 11.79
C LEU A 313 2.01 33.56 12.03
N GLU A 314 3.02 34.00 11.29
CA GLU A 314 3.67 35.30 11.49
C GLU A 314 3.38 36.25 10.33
N ARG A 315 3.16 37.52 10.66
CA ARG A 315 2.97 38.55 9.64
C ARG A 315 4.31 38.90 9.01
N VAL A 316 4.27 39.16 7.71
CA VAL A 316 5.46 39.61 6.95
C VAL A 316 6.08 40.84 7.62
N GLY A 317 7.34 40.73 8.02
CA GLY A 317 8.12 41.83 8.61
C GLY A 317 8.09 41.92 10.14
N ASP A 318 7.23 41.17 10.84
CA ASP A 318 7.12 41.26 12.31
C ASP A 318 8.33 40.62 13.02
N VAL A 319 8.91 39.56 12.44
CA VAL A 319 10.09 38.88 12.99
C VAL A 319 11.37 39.38 12.29
N PRO A 320 12.35 39.95 13.01
CA PRO A 320 13.59 40.41 12.40
C PRO A 320 14.34 39.28 11.68
N GLN A 321 14.94 39.59 10.53
CA GLN A 321 15.71 38.65 9.68
C GLN A 321 14.87 37.53 9.02
N SER A 322 13.56 37.49 9.27
CA SER A 322 12.63 36.63 8.52
C SER A 322 12.37 37.20 7.11
N PRO A 323 11.77 36.44 6.20
CA PRO A 323 11.40 36.94 4.88
C PRO A 323 10.51 38.20 4.95
N ILE A 324 10.91 39.24 4.22
CA ILE A 324 10.20 40.53 4.12
C ILE A 324 9.14 40.57 3.01
N PHE A 325 9.00 39.48 2.26
CA PHE A 325 7.94 39.25 1.28
C PHE A 325 7.47 37.81 1.42
N LYS A 326 6.20 37.58 1.09
CA LYS A 326 5.61 36.25 0.87
C LYS A 326 6.27 35.54 -0.31
N ALA A 327 6.05 34.23 -0.45
CA ALA A 327 6.47 33.49 -1.63
C ALA A 327 5.84 34.03 -2.93
N THR A 328 4.65 34.60 -2.83
CA THR A 328 3.94 35.28 -3.94
C THR A 328 4.51 36.67 -4.28
N GLY A 329 5.51 37.15 -3.53
CA GLY A 329 6.11 38.48 -3.72
C GLY A 329 5.37 39.63 -3.01
N LEU A 330 4.29 39.35 -2.29
CA LEU A 330 3.53 40.38 -1.58
C LEU A 330 4.25 40.82 -0.29
N PRO A 331 4.29 42.13 0.03
CA PRO A 331 4.91 42.66 1.25
C PRO A 331 4.01 42.59 2.49
N SER A 332 2.82 41.98 2.37
CA SER A 332 1.82 41.93 3.44
C SER A 332 1.08 40.59 3.43
N GLY A 333 0.45 40.26 4.56
CA GLY A 333 -0.13 38.95 4.83
C GLY A 333 0.69 38.18 5.87
N HIS A 334 0.47 36.87 5.96
CA HIS A 334 1.21 35.99 6.86
C HIS A 334 1.84 34.84 6.07
N TYR A 335 2.81 34.19 6.71
CA TYR A 335 3.34 32.89 6.33
C TYR A 335 3.58 32.08 7.60
N LEU A 336 3.80 30.79 7.45
CA LEU A 336 4.13 29.94 8.57
C LEU A 336 5.64 30.02 8.85
N LEU A 337 6.03 30.30 10.10
CA LEU A 337 7.41 30.45 10.52
C LEU A 337 7.74 29.55 11.71
N LEU A 338 8.78 28.72 11.54
CA LEU A 338 9.45 27.97 12.59
C LEU A 338 10.63 28.78 13.10
N TYR A 339 10.62 29.13 14.39
CA TYR A 339 11.73 29.81 15.05
C TYR A 339 11.72 29.63 16.57
N GLY A 340 12.90 29.80 17.17
CA GLY A 340 13.10 29.75 18.62
C GLY A 340 13.01 31.14 19.28
N THR A 341 12.30 31.25 20.41
CA THR A 341 12.19 32.50 21.20
C THR A 341 13.32 32.71 22.22
N LYS A 342 14.17 31.71 22.45
CA LYS A 342 15.32 31.78 23.37
C LYS A 342 16.63 31.42 22.66
N THR A 343 17.69 32.17 22.94
CA THR A 343 19.02 32.02 22.32
C THR A 343 19.83 30.84 22.82
N ARG A 344 19.51 30.28 24.00
CA ARG A 344 20.12 29.08 24.59
C ARG A 344 19.05 28.24 25.27
N SER A 345 18.87 27.00 24.81
CA SER A 345 18.05 25.98 25.48
C SER A 345 18.85 24.68 25.56
N THR A 346 18.76 24.00 26.70
CA THR A 346 19.43 22.72 27.00
C THR A 346 18.51 21.51 26.85
N GLN A 347 17.22 21.71 26.53
CA GLN A 347 16.28 20.62 26.30
C GLN A 347 16.26 20.25 24.81
N HIS A 348 15.61 19.16 24.42
CA HIS A 348 15.26 18.82 23.03
C HIS A 348 13.78 19.18 22.82
N GLY A 349 13.50 19.98 21.80
CA GLY A 349 12.20 20.58 21.55
C GLY A 349 11.83 20.18 20.14
N ILE A 350 10.94 19.20 20.06
CA ILE A 350 10.30 18.82 18.81
C ILE A 350 9.25 19.91 18.55
N ALA A 351 9.10 20.34 17.31
CA ALA A 351 8.01 21.23 16.90
C ALA A 351 7.37 20.63 15.64
N SER A 352 6.07 20.35 15.71
CA SER A 352 5.34 19.67 14.65
C SER A 352 4.01 20.36 14.38
N ILE A 353 3.62 20.46 13.12
CA ILE A 353 2.32 20.96 12.68
C ILE A 353 1.74 20.05 11.62
N SER A 354 0.48 19.64 11.81
CA SER A 354 -0.20 18.74 10.89
C SER A 354 -1.17 19.48 9.98
N SER A 355 -1.21 19.04 8.73
CA SER A 355 -2.23 19.46 7.75
C SER A 355 -3.59 18.83 8.05
N PRO A 356 -4.67 19.36 7.46
CA PRO A 356 -5.93 18.64 7.28
C PRO A 356 -5.73 17.33 6.52
N THR A 357 -6.68 16.41 6.70
CA THR A 357 -6.73 15.16 5.94
C THR A 357 -7.30 15.39 4.55
N ILE A 358 -6.55 15.01 3.52
CA ILE A 358 -7.04 14.90 2.13
C ILE A 358 -7.42 13.45 1.83
N ARG A 359 -8.23 13.21 0.80
CA ARG A 359 -8.76 11.90 0.44
C ARG A 359 -8.75 11.68 -1.07
N ASN A 360 -8.86 10.41 -1.45
CA ASN A 360 -9.13 9.96 -2.81
C ASN A 360 -8.25 10.62 -3.90
N THR A 361 -6.94 10.70 -3.66
CA THR A 361 -6.00 11.40 -4.54
C THR A 361 -5.79 10.62 -5.83
N ASN A 362 -5.51 11.32 -6.93
CA ASN A 362 -5.08 10.77 -8.22
C ASN A 362 -3.60 10.37 -8.23
N LYS A 363 -3.18 9.46 -9.11
CA LYS A 363 -1.78 9.03 -9.30
C LYS A 363 -0.79 10.16 -9.58
N LEU A 364 -1.23 11.23 -10.22
CA LEU A 364 -0.40 12.41 -10.52
C LEU A 364 -0.53 13.52 -9.47
N CYS A 365 -1.13 13.21 -8.32
CA CYS A 365 -1.27 14.18 -7.24
C CYS A 365 0.11 14.61 -6.75
N THR A 366 0.41 15.91 -6.84
CA THR A 366 1.66 16.50 -6.34
C THR A 366 1.32 17.59 -5.33
N MET A 367 1.99 17.57 -4.19
CA MET A 367 1.98 18.65 -3.21
C MET A 367 3.15 19.59 -3.47
N GLU A 368 2.87 20.86 -3.65
CA GLU A 368 3.85 21.90 -3.87
C GLU A 368 3.83 22.90 -2.72
N PHE A 369 4.99 23.38 -2.30
CA PHE A 369 5.07 24.44 -1.31
C PHE A 369 6.32 25.27 -1.51
N TRP A 370 6.26 26.53 -1.09
CA TRP A 370 7.41 27.41 -1.06
C TRP A 370 8.02 27.43 0.33
N TYR A 371 9.35 27.39 0.40
CA TYR A 371 10.07 27.50 1.65
C TYR A 371 11.22 28.50 1.56
N ASN A 372 11.56 29.09 2.70
CA ASN A 372 12.70 29.98 2.87
C ASN A 372 13.36 29.67 4.21
N PHE A 373 14.68 29.65 4.28
CA PHE A 373 15.36 29.32 5.52
C PHE A 373 16.63 30.15 5.70
N VAL A 374 17.00 30.32 6.97
CA VAL A 374 18.23 30.97 7.40
C VAL A 374 18.82 30.12 8.53
N LYS A 375 20.07 29.67 8.37
CA LYS A 375 20.78 28.88 9.38
C LYS A 375 21.56 29.77 10.34
N ASN A 376 22.15 30.87 9.85
CA ASN A 376 22.92 31.82 10.66
C ASN A 376 23.94 31.15 11.62
N GLY A 377 24.65 30.13 11.12
CA GLY A 377 25.64 29.35 11.90
C GLY A 377 25.07 28.21 12.76
N ALA A 378 23.75 28.00 12.75
CA ALA A 378 23.05 26.90 13.44
C ALA A 378 22.94 25.63 12.59
N SER A 379 22.69 24.49 13.26
CA SER A 379 22.07 23.34 12.60
C SER A 379 20.56 23.55 12.52
N LEU A 380 19.99 23.42 11.32
CA LEU A 380 18.56 23.48 11.06
C LEU A 380 18.24 22.41 10.02
N ASP A 381 17.35 21.51 10.39
CA ASP A 381 16.78 20.51 9.51
C ASP A 381 15.27 20.43 9.74
N VAL A 382 14.52 20.35 8.66
CA VAL A 382 13.05 20.31 8.65
C VAL A 382 12.63 19.21 7.69
N ASP A 383 11.77 18.33 8.18
CA ASP A 383 11.27 17.19 7.45
C ASP A 383 9.75 17.32 7.25
N LEU A 384 9.28 16.88 6.10
CA LEU A 384 7.86 16.68 5.81
C LEU A 384 7.58 15.19 5.80
N TYR A 385 6.65 14.78 6.65
CA TYR A 385 6.16 13.42 6.71
C TYR A 385 4.75 13.34 6.13
N MET A 386 4.47 12.22 5.50
CA MET A 386 3.14 11.83 5.02
C MET A 386 2.66 10.64 5.84
N THR A 387 1.38 10.66 6.21
CA THR A 387 0.70 9.61 6.95
C THR A 387 -0.43 9.04 6.10
N VAL A 388 -0.36 7.74 5.81
CA VAL A 388 -1.37 6.99 5.03
C VAL A 388 -1.66 5.68 5.74
N GLY A 389 -2.94 5.43 6.02
CA GLY A 389 -3.37 4.19 6.67
C GLY A 389 -2.56 3.90 7.95
N GLY A 390 -2.27 4.91 8.78
CA GLY A 390 -1.49 4.75 10.01
C GLY A 390 0.02 4.53 9.85
N PHE A 391 0.55 4.45 8.62
CA PHE A 391 1.99 4.50 8.36
C PHE A 391 2.44 5.91 8.16
N THR A 392 3.62 6.22 8.65
CA THR A 392 4.23 7.54 8.52
C THR A 392 5.57 7.39 7.83
N MET A 393 5.78 8.15 6.76
CA MET A 393 6.98 8.09 5.93
C MET A 393 7.48 9.50 5.60
N ALA A 394 8.79 9.68 5.61
CA ALA A 394 9.40 10.96 5.22
C ALA A 394 9.29 11.13 3.70
N VAL A 395 8.76 12.25 3.23
CA VAL A 395 8.55 12.52 1.80
C VAL A 395 9.37 13.70 1.30
N TRP A 396 9.83 14.58 2.21
CA TRP A 396 10.78 15.65 1.90
C TRP A 396 11.64 15.99 3.12
N SER A 397 12.89 16.39 2.90
CA SER A 397 13.80 16.78 3.99
C SER A 397 14.81 17.84 3.53
N LEU A 398 14.93 18.94 4.27
CA LEU A 398 15.88 20.01 3.97
C LEU A 398 17.33 19.49 3.95
N GLY A 399 17.69 18.63 4.89
CA GLY A 399 19.03 18.05 5.06
C GLY A 399 19.41 17.04 3.99
N GLN A 400 18.43 16.45 3.29
CA GLN A 400 18.63 15.42 2.26
C GLN A 400 18.54 15.96 0.82
N LEU A 401 18.39 17.28 0.64
CA LEU A 401 18.41 17.90 -0.67
C LEU A 401 19.73 17.65 -1.39
N SER A 402 19.65 17.19 -2.64
CA SER A 402 20.83 16.93 -3.48
C SER A 402 21.62 18.22 -3.77
N THR A 403 20.90 19.33 -3.91
CA THR A 403 21.44 20.69 -4.08
C THR A 403 20.88 21.59 -3.00
N VAL A 404 21.73 22.14 -2.14
CA VAL A 404 21.29 23.03 -1.06
C VAL A 404 20.95 24.41 -1.65
N PRO A 405 19.70 24.89 -1.50
CA PRO A 405 19.32 26.22 -1.98
C PRO A 405 20.02 27.33 -1.19
N LYS A 406 20.00 28.54 -1.75
CA LYS A 406 20.57 29.73 -1.10
C LYS A 406 19.68 30.16 0.08
N GLU A 407 20.30 30.39 1.24
CA GLU A 407 19.62 30.95 2.42
C GLU A 407 18.97 32.32 2.10
N GLY A 408 17.82 32.58 2.71
CA GLY A 408 17.07 33.81 2.55
C GLY A 408 16.30 33.94 1.23
N VAL A 409 16.32 32.92 0.35
CA VAL A 409 15.61 32.92 -0.93
C VAL A 409 14.46 31.92 -0.93
N TRP A 410 13.26 32.38 -1.32
CA TRP A 410 12.11 31.51 -1.51
C TRP A 410 12.40 30.49 -2.61
N THR A 411 12.27 29.21 -2.26
CA THR A 411 12.51 28.07 -3.14
C THR A 411 11.25 27.20 -3.17
N ARG A 412 10.84 26.75 -4.37
CA ARG A 412 9.72 25.83 -4.54
C ARG A 412 10.19 24.39 -4.32
N ALA A 413 9.46 23.65 -3.51
CA ALA A 413 9.52 22.19 -3.41
C ALA A 413 8.26 21.58 -4.03
N ALA A 414 8.42 20.37 -4.58
CA ALA A 414 7.34 19.53 -5.05
C ALA A 414 7.58 18.12 -4.51
N VAL A 415 6.51 17.48 -4.07
CA VAL A 415 6.48 16.13 -3.51
C VAL A 415 5.36 15.39 -4.20
N ASP A 416 5.65 14.29 -4.87
CA ASP A 416 4.57 13.49 -5.43
C ASP A 416 3.87 12.79 -4.28
N VAL A 417 2.55 12.76 -4.34
CA VAL A 417 1.68 12.13 -3.35
C VAL A 417 1.34 10.74 -3.88
N GLY A 418 0.77 10.69 -5.10
CA GLY A 418 0.33 9.45 -5.73
C GLY A 418 -1.13 9.10 -5.41
N ARG A 419 -1.56 7.93 -5.91
CA ARG A 419 -2.94 7.43 -5.83
C ARG A 419 -3.23 6.85 -4.45
N TYR A 420 -4.15 7.45 -3.69
CA TYR A 420 -4.67 6.88 -2.44
C TYR A 420 -6.19 6.96 -2.36
N PRO A 421 -6.91 5.83 -2.28
CA PRO A 421 -8.38 5.82 -2.15
C PRO A 421 -8.87 6.28 -0.78
N ARG A 422 -7.96 6.52 0.18
CA ARG A 422 -8.27 6.81 1.58
C ARG A 422 -7.54 8.05 2.07
N GLU A 423 -7.65 8.30 3.37
CA GLU A 423 -7.06 9.43 4.08
C GLU A 423 -5.54 9.52 3.96
N VAL A 424 -5.08 10.70 3.57
CA VAL A 424 -3.68 11.13 3.55
C VAL A 424 -3.57 12.40 4.37
N SER A 425 -2.59 12.48 5.26
CA SER A 425 -2.25 13.73 5.93
C SER A 425 -0.75 13.94 5.96
N PHE A 426 -0.34 15.19 6.11
CA PHE A 426 1.06 15.60 6.18
C PHE A 426 1.36 16.31 7.49
N TYR A 427 2.60 16.26 7.94
CA TYR A 427 3.06 17.16 8.98
C TYR A 427 4.52 17.58 8.77
N PHE A 428 4.80 18.86 9.01
CA PHE A 428 6.17 19.35 9.09
C PHE A 428 6.68 19.16 10.52
N THR A 429 7.93 18.71 10.66
CA THR A 429 8.57 18.56 11.96
C THR A 429 10.03 18.97 11.93
N THR A 430 10.56 19.34 13.10
CA THR A 430 12.00 19.44 13.33
C THR A 430 12.39 18.65 14.58
N ASN A 431 13.47 17.87 14.47
CA ASN A 431 14.05 17.10 15.57
C ASN A 431 15.30 17.77 16.15
N GLN A 432 15.70 18.93 15.63
CA GLN A 432 16.86 19.67 16.07
C GLN A 432 16.46 21.06 16.56
N TYR A 433 17.10 21.52 17.64
CA TYR A 433 16.99 22.94 18.00
C TYR A 433 17.70 23.77 16.93
N PRO A 434 17.04 24.76 16.31
CA PRO A 434 17.77 25.86 15.70
C PRO A 434 18.60 26.55 16.81
N GLN A 435 19.89 26.22 16.90
CA GLN A 435 20.82 26.85 17.84
C GLN A 435 21.06 28.30 17.39
N GLY A 436 20.54 29.30 18.10
CA GLY A 436 20.69 30.71 17.72
C GLY A 436 19.47 31.26 16.98
N LYS A 437 19.68 32.06 15.93
CA LYS A 437 18.60 32.78 15.20
C LYS A 437 18.17 32.05 13.90
N ALA A 438 18.26 30.73 13.87
CA ALA A 438 17.85 29.96 12.70
C ALA A 438 16.32 29.95 12.56
N MET A 439 15.86 29.99 11.31
CA MET A 439 14.45 30.12 10.96
C MET A 439 14.13 29.32 9.70
N PHE A 440 12.90 28.81 9.64
CA PHE A 440 12.35 28.14 8.45
C PHE A 440 10.92 28.64 8.22
N ALA A 441 10.65 29.18 7.04
CA ALA A 441 9.36 29.68 6.64
C ALA A 441 8.76 28.78 5.56
N VAL A 442 7.45 28.57 5.62
CA VAL A 442 6.64 27.88 4.61
C VAL A 442 5.51 28.79 4.17
N ASP A 443 5.25 28.85 2.87
CA ASP A 443 4.17 29.62 2.28
C ASP A 443 3.65 28.94 1.01
N ALA A 444 2.47 29.35 0.54
CA ALA A 444 1.86 28.93 -0.73
C ALA A 444 1.89 27.41 -0.97
N ILE A 445 1.19 26.66 -0.10
CA ILE A 445 0.97 25.22 -0.24
C ILE A 445 -0.16 24.99 -1.24
N LEU A 446 0.10 24.17 -2.25
CA LEU A 446 -0.80 23.89 -3.36
C LEU A 446 -0.81 22.38 -3.66
N TYR A 447 -1.94 21.90 -4.16
CA TYR A 447 -2.10 20.54 -4.66
C TYR A 447 -2.45 20.59 -6.14
N SER A 448 -1.72 19.84 -6.95
CA SER A 448 -1.86 19.82 -8.41
C SER A 448 -2.17 18.41 -8.87
N GLY A 449 -3.13 18.26 -9.79
CA GLY A 449 -3.44 16.96 -10.41
C GLY A 449 -4.00 15.91 -9.44
N CYS A 450 -4.60 16.34 -8.31
CA CYS A 450 -5.06 15.42 -7.27
C CYS A 450 -6.50 14.92 -7.42
N ALA A 451 -7.35 15.64 -8.14
CA ALA A 451 -8.72 15.21 -8.42
C ALA A 451 -8.73 14.01 -9.36
N LEU A 452 -9.62 13.05 -9.10
CA LEU A 452 -9.87 11.93 -10.01
C LEU A 452 -10.68 12.37 -11.23
N PRO A 453 -10.64 11.59 -12.33
CA PRO A 453 -11.38 11.92 -13.54
C PRO A 453 -12.89 12.00 -13.27
N ALA A 454 -13.51 13.08 -13.74
CA ALA A 454 -14.96 13.25 -13.59
C ALA A 454 -15.74 12.28 -14.49
N LYS A 455 -16.94 11.91 -14.02
CA LYS A 455 -17.91 11.12 -14.79
C LYS A 455 -18.28 11.81 -16.09
N GLN A 456 -18.35 11.05 -17.18
CA GLN A 456 -18.75 11.51 -18.52
C GLN A 456 -19.82 10.57 -19.10
N GLU A 457 -20.76 11.11 -19.89
CA GLU A 457 -21.81 10.29 -20.52
C GLU A 457 -21.25 9.41 -21.65
N GLU A 458 -20.25 9.91 -22.37
CA GLU A 458 -19.56 9.19 -23.43
C GLU A 458 -18.06 9.44 -23.33
N CYS A 459 -17.25 8.38 -23.46
CA CYS A 459 -15.80 8.52 -23.47
C CYS A 459 -15.29 8.91 -24.87
N PRO A 460 -14.26 9.77 -24.95
CA PRO A 460 -13.53 10.02 -26.19
C PRO A 460 -13.05 8.72 -26.85
N GLN A 461 -12.95 8.71 -28.17
CA GLN A 461 -12.50 7.52 -28.91
C GLN A 461 -11.11 7.07 -28.43
N GLY A 462 -11.00 5.81 -28.00
CA GLY A 462 -9.75 5.23 -27.48
C GLY A 462 -9.57 5.32 -25.97
N ASN A 463 -10.53 5.89 -25.22
CA ASN A 463 -10.55 5.87 -23.77
C ASN A 463 -11.34 4.66 -23.24
N PHE A 464 -11.01 4.25 -22.01
CA PHE A 464 -11.73 3.24 -21.25
C PHE A 464 -12.81 3.89 -20.40
N HIS A 465 -13.99 3.26 -20.39
CA HIS A 465 -15.12 3.70 -19.58
C HIS A 465 -15.16 2.89 -18.28
N CYS A 466 -14.88 3.57 -17.17
CA CYS A 466 -14.86 3.02 -15.82
C CYS A 466 -16.27 2.59 -15.36
N ALA A 467 -16.37 1.74 -14.33
CA ALA A 467 -17.65 1.31 -13.78
C ALA A 467 -18.43 2.47 -13.13
N ASN A 468 -17.73 3.43 -12.51
CA ASN A 468 -18.27 4.67 -11.96
C ASN A 468 -18.66 5.71 -13.05
N GLY A 469 -18.39 5.43 -14.32
CA GLY A 469 -18.67 6.30 -15.47
C GLY A 469 -17.60 7.37 -15.75
N ALA A 470 -16.44 7.31 -15.08
CA ALA A 470 -15.28 8.09 -15.45
C ALA A 470 -14.65 7.57 -16.75
N CYS A 471 -13.83 8.39 -17.39
CA CYS A 471 -13.08 8.01 -18.60
C CYS A 471 -11.59 8.16 -18.35
N VAL A 472 -10.85 7.06 -18.52
CA VAL A 472 -9.38 7.02 -18.42
C VAL A 472 -8.77 6.64 -19.77
N ASN A 473 -7.48 6.91 -19.96
CA ASN A 473 -6.81 6.52 -21.19
C ASN A 473 -6.75 4.98 -21.30
N SER A 474 -6.89 4.42 -22.50
CA SER A 474 -6.73 2.96 -22.66
C SER A 474 -5.32 2.45 -22.31
N TYR A 475 -4.30 3.30 -22.39
CA TYR A 475 -2.93 2.98 -21.93
C TYR A 475 -2.80 2.97 -20.41
N ASP A 476 -3.76 3.52 -19.69
CA ASP A 476 -3.81 3.53 -18.24
C ASP A 476 -4.50 2.28 -17.67
N ARG A 477 -5.14 1.46 -18.50
CA ARG A 477 -5.68 0.17 -18.03
C ARG A 477 -4.58 -0.81 -17.68
N CYS A 478 -4.77 -1.56 -16.61
CA CYS A 478 -3.93 -2.69 -16.24
C CYS A 478 -2.46 -2.28 -16.01
N ASN A 479 -2.27 -1.08 -15.49
CA ASN A 479 -0.97 -0.48 -15.21
C ASN A 479 -0.59 -0.58 -13.72
N TYR A 480 -1.39 -1.29 -12.91
CA TYR A 480 -1.29 -1.45 -11.45
C TYR A 480 -1.64 -0.19 -10.64
N VAL A 481 -2.31 0.78 -11.24
CA VAL A 481 -2.72 2.03 -10.59
C VAL A 481 -4.20 2.25 -10.85
N ASP A 482 -4.97 2.49 -9.79
CA ASP A 482 -6.39 2.81 -9.89
C ASP A 482 -6.59 4.23 -10.44
N ASP A 483 -6.69 4.36 -11.77
CA ASP A 483 -6.94 5.62 -12.46
C ASP A 483 -8.43 5.98 -12.49
N CYS A 484 -9.30 4.99 -12.43
CA CYS A 484 -10.75 5.21 -12.41
C CYS A 484 -11.26 5.76 -11.07
N GLY A 485 -10.56 5.46 -9.97
CA GLY A 485 -11.00 5.76 -8.61
C GLY A 485 -11.84 4.66 -7.95
N ASP A 486 -12.31 3.69 -8.74
CA ASP A 486 -13.09 2.51 -8.33
C ASP A 486 -12.40 1.19 -8.69
N ASN A 487 -11.14 1.27 -9.16
CA ASN A 487 -10.27 0.17 -9.57
C ASN A 487 -10.77 -0.64 -10.78
N SER A 488 -11.78 -0.17 -11.51
CA SER A 488 -12.37 -0.91 -12.64
C SER A 488 -11.46 -1.02 -13.88
N ASP A 489 -10.49 -0.13 -14.02
CA ASP A 489 -9.44 -0.17 -15.04
C ASP A 489 -8.38 -1.26 -14.83
N GLU A 490 -8.29 -1.78 -13.61
CA GLU A 490 -7.35 -2.83 -13.21
C GLU A 490 -8.00 -4.23 -13.17
N LEU A 491 -9.29 -4.33 -13.51
CA LEU A 491 -10.04 -5.58 -13.63
C LEU A 491 -9.98 -6.15 -15.06
N ASP A 492 -10.18 -7.46 -15.19
CA ASP A 492 -10.29 -8.20 -16.46
C ASP A 492 -9.16 -7.93 -17.48
N CYS A 493 -7.93 -7.86 -16.98
CA CYS A 493 -6.80 -7.38 -17.76
C CYS A 493 -6.30 -8.32 -18.86
N GLY A 494 -6.66 -9.60 -18.85
CA GLY A 494 -6.24 -10.59 -19.84
C GLY A 494 -4.77 -10.47 -20.27
N ASP A 495 -4.55 -10.09 -21.53
CA ASP A 495 -3.25 -9.96 -22.18
C ASP A 495 -2.56 -8.58 -22.02
N HIS A 496 -3.24 -7.60 -21.41
CA HIS A 496 -2.81 -6.20 -21.35
C HIS A 496 -1.75 -5.93 -20.27
N ARG A 497 -1.43 -6.91 -19.41
CA ARG A 497 -0.41 -6.79 -18.34
C ARG A 497 1.01 -6.99 -18.86
N LEU A 498 1.51 -6.02 -19.62
CA LEU A 498 2.94 -5.94 -20.00
C LEU A 498 3.79 -5.20 -18.94
N GLY A 499 3.18 -4.65 -17.89
CA GLY A 499 3.83 -3.94 -16.80
C GLY A 499 4.56 -4.84 -15.80
N CYS A 500 5.29 -4.23 -14.88
CA CYS A 500 5.92 -4.91 -13.76
C CYS A 500 5.95 -3.99 -12.54
N SER A 501 5.24 -4.36 -11.47
CA SER A 501 5.24 -3.59 -10.21
C SER A 501 6.47 -3.84 -9.34
N PHE A 502 7.24 -4.90 -9.61
CA PHE A 502 8.41 -5.34 -8.84
C PHE A 502 8.16 -5.85 -7.42
N ASP A 503 6.92 -5.88 -6.93
CA ASP A 503 6.58 -6.27 -5.55
C ASP A 503 7.00 -7.71 -5.19
N THR A 504 6.87 -8.63 -6.15
CA THR A 504 7.14 -10.05 -5.95
C THR A 504 8.39 -10.55 -6.66
N SER A 505 8.75 -9.96 -7.81
CA SER A 505 9.88 -10.42 -8.62
C SER A 505 10.33 -9.35 -9.62
N PHE A 506 11.43 -9.60 -10.33
CA PHE A 506 11.86 -8.77 -11.47
C PHE A 506 10.97 -8.90 -12.72
N CYS A 507 9.88 -9.67 -12.68
CA CYS A 507 9.05 -10.02 -13.83
C CYS A 507 9.90 -10.58 -14.98
N GLU A 508 10.06 -9.87 -16.09
CA GLU A 508 10.92 -10.28 -17.22
C GLU A 508 12.20 -9.45 -17.34
N TRP A 509 12.42 -8.54 -16.40
CA TRP A 509 13.63 -7.76 -16.34
C TRP A 509 14.76 -8.62 -15.78
N THR A 510 15.92 -8.60 -16.43
CA THR A 510 17.08 -9.39 -16.00
C THR A 510 18.29 -8.48 -15.84
N PRO A 511 18.84 -8.35 -14.63
CA PRO A 511 20.09 -7.62 -14.41
C PRO A 511 21.23 -8.27 -15.20
N GLU A 512 21.89 -7.49 -16.05
CA GLU A 512 23.04 -7.95 -16.81
C GLU A 512 24.25 -8.05 -15.87
N ALA A 513 24.89 -9.21 -15.82
CA ALA A 513 26.05 -9.42 -14.97
C ALA A 513 27.20 -8.51 -15.44
N PRO A 514 27.82 -7.71 -14.57
CA PRO A 514 28.96 -6.88 -14.95
C PRO A 514 30.12 -7.75 -15.43
N SER A 515 30.85 -7.29 -16.45
CA SER A 515 32.04 -7.97 -16.98
C SER A 515 33.19 -8.07 -15.98
N GLU A 516 33.20 -7.23 -14.93
CA GLU A 516 34.21 -7.22 -13.88
C GLU A 516 33.59 -6.96 -12.49
N GLY A 517 33.61 -7.97 -11.62
CA GLY A 517 33.34 -7.81 -10.18
C GLY A 517 31.87 -7.77 -9.77
N ASN A 518 31.53 -8.59 -8.78
CA ASN A 518 30.17 -9.01 -8.44
C ASN A 518 29.34 -8.02 -7.58
N TRP A 519 29.50 -6.70 -7.74
CA TRP A 519 29.11 -5.76 -6.66
C TRP A 519 28.26 -4.56 -7.05
N ALA A 520 27.93 -4.37 -8.33
CA ALA A 520 27.05 -3.28 -8.78
C ALA A 520 25.97 -3.82 -9.74
N LEU A 521 24.84 -4.26 -9.18
CA LEU A 521 23.69 -4.80 -9.91
C LEU A 521 22.42 -4.09 -9.46
N TRP A 522 21.43 -4.02 -10.34
CA TRP A 522 20.06 -3.67 -9.98
C TRP A 522 19.51 -4.72 -9.02
N SER A 523 18.90 -4.27 -7.92
CA SER A 523 18.31 -5.15 -6.90
C SER A 523 16.89 -4.72 -6.57
N LEU A 524 16.02 -5.67 -6.24
CA LEU A 524 14.75 -5.38 -5.57
C LEU A 524 15.03 -4.89 -4.15
N ASN A 525 14.41 -3.79 -3.77
CA ASN A 525 14.53 -3.26 -2.43
C ASN A 525 13.18 -2.85 -1.87
N SER A 526 13.04 -3.00 -0.56
CA SER A 526 11.90 -2.47 0.15
C SER A 526 12.11 -1.00 0.49
N PRO A 527 11.02 -0.24 0.65
CA PRO A 527 11.02 1.12 1.16
C PRO A 527 11.88 1.29 2.42
N SER A 528 12.67 2.37 2.44
CA SER A 528 13.55 2.72 3.56
C SER A 528 12.82 3.51 4.63
N SER A 529 13.33 3.49 5.86
CA SER A 529 12.78 4.31 6.95
C SER A 529 13.18 5.79 6.88
N SER A 530 14.14 6.14 6.01
CA SER A 530 14.68 7.49 5.86
C SER A 530 15.03 7.80 4.40
N LEU A 531 14.83 9.06 4.01
CA LEU A 531 15.23 9.60 2.70
C LEU A 531 16.75 9.61 2.48
N SER A 532 17.56 9.44 3.54
CA SER A 532 19.01 9.36 3.41
C SER A 532 19.49 8.01 2.84
N SER A 533 18.69 6.95 3.00
CA SER A 533 19.05 5.57 2.64
C SER A 533 18.35 5.07 1.38
N GLY A 534 17.35 5.81 0.88
CA GLY A 534 16.66 5.54 -0.37
C GLY A 534 15.19 5.99 -0.32
N PRO A 535 14.39 5.61 -1.32
CA PRO A 535 12.96 5.84 -1.33
C PRO A 535 12.26 5.29 -0.10
N THR A 536 11.28 6.02 0.43
CA THR A 536 10.56 5.68 1.67
C THR A 536 9.21 5.01 1.46
N ARG A 537 8.78 4.87 0.20
CA ARG A 537 7.60 4.12 -0.22
C ARG A 537 7.79 3.59 -1.64
N ASP A 538 7.03 2.56 -1.97
CA ASP A 538 6.87 2.10 -3.34
C ASP A 538 5.79 2.94 -4.06
N HIS A 539 5.95 3.13 -5.37
CA HIS A 539 5.00 3.92 -6.17
C HIS A 539 3.67 3.19 -6.35
N THR A 540 3.71 1.88 -6.65
CA THR A 540 2.51 1.09 -6.99
C THR A 540 1.59 0.95 -5.79
N THR A 541 2.15 0.55 -4.65
CA THR A 541 1.40 0.36 -3.40
C THR A 541 1.23 1.65 -2.60
N GLY A 542 2.03 2.68 -2.87
CA GLY A 542 2.07 3.93 -2.11
C GLY A 542 2.53 3.76 -0.66
N THR A 543 3.02 2.58 -0.26
CA THR A 543 3.36 2.29 1.14
C THR A 543 4.70 1.57 1.28
N HIS A 544 5.04 1.11 2.49
CA HIS A 544 6.26 0.36 2.76
C HIS A 544 6.16 -1.13 2.38
N GLU A 545 5.00 -1.60 1.92
CA GLU A 545 4.73 -3.01 1.64
C GLU A 545 5.23 -3.45 0.26
N GLY A 546 5.27 -2.53 -0.71
CA GLY A 546 5.75 -2.81 -2.06
C GLY A 546 7.27 -2.91 -2.16
N LYS A 547 7.75 -3.19 -3.38
CA LYS A 547 9.18 -3.22 -3.71
C LYS A 547 9.45 -2.55 -5.04
N PHE A 548 10.64 -2.00 -5.18
CA PHE A 548 11.08 -1.33 -6.40
C PHE A 548 12.52 -1.73 -6.76
N LEU A 549 12.91 -1.45 -7.99
CA LEU A 549 14.29 -1.56 -8.42
C LEU A 549 15.12 -0.41 -7.88
N ILE A 550 16.24 -0.75 -7.24
CA ILE A 550 17.24 0.23 -6.81
C ILE A 550 18.60 -0.10 -7.41
N PHE A 551 19.32 0.96 -7.76
CA PHE A 551 20.74 0.94 -8.05
C PHE A 551 21.43 1.99 -7.18
N GLN A 552 22.40 1.55 -6.36
CA GLN A 552 23.14 2.43 -5.46
C GLN A 552 24.64 2.37 -5.80
N SER A 553 25.30 3.53 -5.72
CA SER A 553 26.76 3.62 -5.83
C SER A 553 27.32 4.41 -4.66
N SER A 554 28.39 3.90 -4.03
CA SER A 554 28.94 4.47 -2.80
C SER A 554 30.02 5.53 -3.03
N MET A 555 31.03 5.26 -3.88
CA MET A 555 32.23 6.12 -4.00
C MET A 555 32.86 6.21 -5.40
N SER A 556 32.41 5.42 -6.37
CA SER A 556 32.99 5.42 -7.73
C SER A 556 31.90 5.40 -8.78
N ARG A 557 32.17 5.92 -9.97
CA ARG A 557 31.21 5.81 -11.08
C ARG A 557 31.02 4.32 -11.41
N ARG A 558 29.78 3.86 -11.30
CA ARG A 558 29.37 2.48 -11.59
C ARG A 558 28.25 2.53 -12.60
N ASN A 559 28.25 1.55 -13.49
CA ASN A 559 27.20 1.36 -14.46
C ASN A 559 26.59 -0.01 -14.19
N ALA A 560 25.26 -0.10 -14.26
CA ALA A 560 24.54 -1.36 -14.20
C ALA A 560 23.43 -1.34 -15.25
N THR A 561 23.29 -2.44 -15.98
CA THR A 561 22.26 -2.61 -17.00
C THR A 561 21.23 -3.61 -16.51
N ILE A 562 19.96 -3.32 -16.77
CA ILE A 562 18.88 -4.28 -16.64
C ILE A 562 18.15 -4.39 -17.97
N VAL A 563 17.96 -5.62 -18.45
CA VAL A 563 17.40 -5.88 -19.77
C VAL A 563 15.94 -6.26 -19.60
N GLY A 564 15.05 -5.48 -20.21
CA GLY A 564 13.62 -5.75 -20.21
C GLY A 564 13.20 -6.79 -21.25
N PRO A 565 11.89 -7.07 -21.33
CA PRO A 565 11.39 -8.10 -22.22
C PRO A 565 11.45 -7.70 -23.69
N THR A 566 11.33 -8.69 -24.59
CA THR A 566 11.23 -8.43 -26.04
C THR A 566 9.83 -7.94 -26.39
N LEU A 567 9.75 -6.78 -27.04
CA LEU A 567 8.50 -6.16 -27.49
C LEU A 567 8.29 -6.41 -29.00
N ASP A 568 7.05 -6.71 -29.42
CA ASP A 568 6.71 -6.87 -30.85
C ASP A 568 6.45 -5.49 -31.48
N ASN A 569 7.26 -5.13 -32.47
CA ASN A 569 7.21 -3.82 -33.14
C ASN A 569 6.18 -3.74 -34.29
N LYS A 570 5.16 -4.61 -34.31
CA LYS A 570 4.08 -4.58 -35.32
C LYS A 570 3.12 -3.39 -35.14
N GLN A 571 3.09 -2.77 -33.97
CA GLN A 571 2.29 -1.59 -33.65
C GLN A 571 3.15 -0.55 -32.90
N MET A 572 2.66 0.67 -32.73
CA MET A 572 3.33 1.66 -31.87
C MET A 572 3.38 1.15 -30.43
N CYS A 573 4.59 0.98 -29.88
CA CYS A 573 4.80 0.58 -28.48
C CYS A 573 5.23 1.79 -27.64
N MET A 574 4.65 1.92 -26.46
CA MET A 574 5.03 2.92 -25.45
C MET A 574 5.50 2.19 -24.18
N ILE A 575 6.52 2.74 -23.52
CA ILE A 575 6.98 2.26 -22.21
C ILE A 575 6.79 3.41 -21.22
N THR A 576 6.02 3.16 -20.17
CA THR A 576 5.84 4.06 -19.03
C THR A 576 6.51 3.44 -17.81
N PHE A 577 7.17 4.26 -17.01
CA PHE A 577 7.81 3.85 -15.77
C PHE A 577 8.01 5.06 -14.86
N PHE A 578 7.95 4.83 -13.55
CA PHE A 578 8.26 5.83 -12.54
C PHE A 578 9.70 5.64 -12.07
N TYR A 579 10.38 6.75 -11.80
CA TYR A 579 11.76 6.72 -11.34
C TYR A 579 12.03 7.88 -10.39
N THR A 580 12.94 7.66 -9.44
CA THR A 580 13.53 8.73 -8.64
C THR A 580 15.05 8.59 -8.67
N MET A 581 15.75 9.72 -8.68
CA MET A 581 17.20 9.79 -8.76
C MET A 581 17.69 10.77 -7.69
N GLN A 582 18.36 10.23 -6.68
CA GLN A 582 18.88 10.99 -5.55
C GLN A 582 20.39 10.78 -5.43
N GLY A 583 21.13 11.83 -5.07
CA GLY A 583 22.57 11.76 -4.84
C GLY A 583 23.28 13.07 -5.17
N ARG A 584 24.53 13.18 -4.70
CA ARG A 584 25.36 14.38 -4.93
C ARG A 584 26.19 14.32 -6.23
N SER A 585 26.31 13.13 -6.81
CA SER A 585 27.06 12.88 -8.06
C SER A 585 26.12 12.97 -9.27
N GLU A 586 26.64 13.33 -10.45
CA GLU A 586 25.88 13.36 -11.71
C GLU A 586 25.28 11.99 -12.06
N PRO A 587 23.97 11.78 -11.85
CA PRO A 587 23.35 10.50 -12.13
C PRO A 587 22.94 10.43 -13.61
N LEU A 588 22.96 9.24 -14.20
CA LEU A 588 22.43 8.99 -15.55
C LEU A 588 21.55 7.75 -15.52
N LEU A 589 20.28 7.92 -15.84
CA LEU A 589 19.36 6.84 -16.16
C LEU A 589 19.00 6.96 -17.64
N SER A 590 19.17 5.89 -18.41
CA SER A 590 18.79 5.88 -19.83
C SER A 590 18.00 4.62 -20.17
N LEU A 591 16.97 4.80 -20.98
CA LEU A 591 16.23 3.73 -21.62
C LEU A 591 16.76 3.58 -23.03
N ASN A 592 17.26 2.38 -23.33
CA ASN A 592 17.80 2.04 -24.63
C ASN A 592 17.08 0.84 -25.22
N VAL A 593 16.97 0.78 -26.54
CA VAL A 593 16.35 -0.34 -27.28
C VAL A 593 17.32 -0.91 -28.30
N ARG A 594 17.25 -2.22 -28.54
CA ARG A 594 17.98 -2.92 -29.61
C ARG A 594 17.07 -3.94 -30.28
N THR A 595 17.25 -4.16 -31.58
CA THR A 595 16.41 -5.08 -32.37
C THR A 595 17.00 -6.48 -32.52
N THR A 596 18.26 -6.68 -32.15
CA THR A 596 18.97 -7.98 -32.16
C THR A 596 19.77 -8.14 -30.88
N LYS A 597 20.01 -9.40 -30.45
CA LYS A 597 20.68 -9.73 -29.18
C LYS A 597 22.08 -9.10 -29.05
N ASP A 598 22.79 -8.93 -30.16
CA ASP A 598 24.13 -8.33 -30.21
C ASP A 598 24.15 -7.00 -30.99
N GLY A 599 22.96 -6.43 -31.24
CA GLY A 599 22.82 -5.14 -31.92
C GLY A 599 23.23 -3.97 -31.03
N GLN A 600 23.54 -2.84 -31.67
CA GLN A 600 23.81 -1.60 -30.94
C GLN A 600 22.56 -1.10 -30.20
N TRP A 601 22.77 -0.69 -28.96
CA TRP A 601 21.77 0.00 -28.16
C TRP A 601 21.50 1.41 -28.72
N LYS A 602 20.22 1.72 -28.95
CA LYS A 602 19.76 3.06 -29.35
C LYS A 602 19.06 3.73 -28.17
N PRO A 603 19.49 4.92 -27.73
CA PRO A 603 18.80 5.65 -26.67
C PRO A 603 17.45 6.16 -27.17
N VAL A 604 16.41 5.95 -26.35
CA VAL A 604 15.05 6.50 -26.60
C VAL A 604 14.65 7.52 -25.54
N TRP A 605 15.27 7.47 -24.36
CA TRP A 605 15.05 8.42 -23.28
C TRP A 605 16.25 8.47 -22.33
N GLU A 606 16.53 9.65 -21.75
CA GLU A 606 17.55 9.80 -20.70
C GLU A 606 17.17 10.88 -19.68
N GLN A 607 17.59 10.67 -18.43
CA GLN A 607 17.56 11.64 -17.35
C GLN A 607 18.96 11.82 -16.75
N ARG A 608 19.36 13.08 -16.57
CA ARG A 608 20.69 13.49 -16.07
C ARG A 608 20.63 14.29 -14.77
N ARG A 609 19.44 14.74 -14.36
CA ARG A 609 19.22 15.52 -13.16
C ARG A 609 18.61 14.65 -12.07
N THR A 610 18.93 14.98 -10.81
CA THR A 610 18.24 14.40 -9.67
C THR A 610 16.79 14.88 -9.64
N THR A 611 15.89 14.00 -9.22
CA THR A 611 14.46 14.31 -9.03
C THR A 611 14.20 14.96 -7.66
N GLN A 612 15.23 15.05 -6.81
CA GLN A 612 15.24 15.47 -5.41
C GLN A 612 14.46 14.56 -4.47
N PHE A 613 13.15 14.40 -4.65
CA PHE A 613 12.30 13.57 -3.80
C PHE A 613 11.23 12.82 -4.60
N PHE A 614 10.48 12.00 -3.86
CA PHE A 614 9.37 11.20 -4.34
C PHE A 614 8.07 11.99 -4.36
#